data_AF-F7WAB0-F1
#
_entry.id   AF-F7WAB0-F1
#
_cell.length_a   1.000
_cell.length_b   1.000
_cell.length_c   1.000
_cell.angle_alpha   90.00
_cell.angle_beta   90.00
_cell.angle_gamma   90.00
#
_symmetry.space_group_name_H-M   'P 1'
#
loop_
_entity.id
_entity.type
_entity.pdbx_description
1 polymer ?
#
loop_
_entity_poly.entity_id
_entity_poly.type
_entity_poly.pdbx_seq_one_letter_code
_entity_poly.pdbx_strand_id
1 'polypeptide(L)'
;MAPHHQFDTVKRKWYHIKWFADSDTPRERRLIMKLDLLIVPYAFLAYWIKYIDQANLNNAYVAGLKEDLNFHGNELVQLQTLYTVGAVVGQIPFMFLFTYLPMHWTIPFLDIAWGFFTLAQYRANSFGQMAAYRFLIGWFEAAFYPAMHYIFGSWYRGDEISRRGGVFYTGLTLGTLTAGLIQSGASARLEDVNGLAGWRWMYIICALITIPVGILGYFILPGTPEHPNKWFLKDEDVQIAKQRLARVGHSVVHPKFKLSTLKSLANNWKFWALLVLDIFFWNGSINYSAGGYLLWLKSLGKYSQSKVNELGTISPAIGIFYVLFICFISDLVVGPAWAITIAHVWNIIGLVILVIWNVPESALWFAFMTTYSSVAMSAVLYGWVNTVMGKSSAERSFAIVLLNTVAQSTTAWTQLLTFPTKEAPQFRKGYSFVLANAVCLIITAQFLNVALKRSNKLEAAGDAEQNAETGSTTASNSEKGQEEVNVNVTPENLKSG
;
A
#
# COMPACT_ATOMS: atom_id res chain seq x y z
N MET A 1 -22.94 -32.87 2.20
CA MET A 1 -21.51 -33.15 1.94
C MET A 1 -21.05 -32.29 0.77
N ALA A 2 -20.39 -31.16 1.06
CA ALA A 2 -19.68 -30.37 0.05
C ALA A 2 -18.19 -30.77 0.15
N PRO A 3 -17.50 -31.07 -0.95
CA PRO A 3 -16.10 -31.47 -0.89
C PRO A 3 -15.25 -30.25 -0.52
N HIS A 4 -14.60 -30.31 0.65
CA HIS A 4 -13.49 -29.43 0.98
C HIS A 4 -12.34 -29.73 0.01
N HIS A 5 -12.13 -28.87 -0.98
CA HIS A 5 -10.92 -28.93 -1.79
C HIS A 5 -9.73 -28.54 -0.91
N GLN A 6 -8.96 -29.55 -0.49
CA GLN A 6 -7.57 -29.38 -0.09
C GLN A 6 -6.84 -28.60 -1.19
N PHE A 7 -6.38 -27.40 -0.88
CA PHE A 7 -5.40 -26.72 -1.70
C PHE A 7 -4.09 -27.48 -1.55
N ASP A 8 -3.85 -28.46 -2.43
CA ASP A 8 -2.52 -29.02 -2.62
C ASP A 8 -1.59 -27.86 -2.99
N THR A 9 -0.74 -27.47 -2.04
CA THR A 9 0.30 -26.47 -2.24
C THR A 9 1.42 -27.11 -3.07
N VAL A 10 1.16 -27.35 -4.36
CA VAL A 10 2.22 -27.65 -5.33
C VAL A 10 3.13 -26.43 -5.35
N LYS A 11 4.37 -26.59 -4.86
CA LYS A 11 5.42 -25.56 -4.98
C LYS A 11 5.57 -25.19 -6.45
N ARG A 12 5.04 -24.02 -6.83
CA ARG A 12 4.98 -23.55 -8.21
C ARG A 12 6.38 -23.15 -8.68
N LYS A 13 6.75 -23.54 -9.90
CA LYS A 13 8.03 -23.18 -10.53
C LYS A 13 8.00 -21.71 -10.98
N TRP A 14 9.10 -20.99 -10.79
CA TRP A 14 9.26 -19.54 -10.97
C TRP A 14 8.95 -19.00 -12.38
N TYR A 15 8.97 -19.84 -13.41
CA TYR A 15 8.71 -19.47 -14.81
C TYR A 15 7.26 -19.66 -15.27
N HIS A 16 6.39 -20.28 -14.46
CA HIS A 16 4.96 -20.39 -14.79
C HIS A 16 4.17 -19.19 -14.25
N ILE A 17 4.37 -18.02 -14.87
CA ILE A 17 3.54 -16.83 -14.64
C ILE A 17 2.20 -17.04 -15.34
N LYS A 18 1.26 -17.76 -14.70
CA LYS A 18 -0.11 -17.87 -15.21
C LYS A 18 -0.92 -16.64 -14.81
N TRP A 19 -1.16 -15.72 -15.75
CA TRP A 19 -1.96 -14.50 -15.52
C TRP A 19 -3.40 -14.79 -15.10
N PHE A 20 -3.96 -15.91 -15.57
CA PHE A 20 -5.30 -16.41 -15.26
C PHE A 20 -5.21 -17.71 -14.46
N ALA A 21 -6.24 -18.01 -13.65
CA ALA A 21 -6.36 -19.30 -13.01
C ALA A 21 -6.76 -20.38 -14.02
N ASP A 22 -6.35 -21.63 -13.75
CA ASP A 22 -6.70 -22.77 -14.60
C ASP A 22 -8.21 -23.06 -14.61
N SER A 23 -8.92 -22.61 -13.57
CA SER A 23 -10.38 -22.72 -13.43
C SER A 23 -11.17 -21.57 -14.07
N ASP A 24 -10.51 -20.55 -14.63
CA ASP A 24 -11.22 -19.43 -15.27
C ASP A 24 -11.69 -19.80 -16.69
N THR A 25 -13.00 -19.67 -16.93
CA THR A 25 -13.63 -19.83 -18.24
C THR A 25 -13.20 -18.73 -19.23
N PRO A 26 -13.34 -18.93 -20.56
CA PRO A 26 -12.98 -17.91 -21.54
C PRO A 26 -13.71 -16.57 -21.35
N ARG A 27 -14.95 -16.59 -20.84
CA ARG A 27 -15.72 -15.37 -20.53
C ARG A 27 -15.13 -14.64 -19.31
N GLU A 28 -14.73 -15.37 -18.28
CA GLU A 28 -14.07 -14.79 -17.10
C GLU A 28 -12.72 -14.17 -17.45
N ARG A 29 -11.92 -14.83 -18.31
CA ARG A 29 -10.64 -14.27 -18.76
C ARG A 29 -10.82 -12.95 -19.51
N ARG A 30 -11.83 -12.83 -20.37
CA ARG A 30 -12.17 -11.57 -21.04
C ARG A 30 -12.58 -10.48 -20.05
N LEU A 31 -13.39 -10.82 -19.04
CA LEU A 31 -13.77 -9.90 -17.99
C LEU A 31 -12.56 -9.42 -17.18
N ILE A 32 -11.67 -10.34 -16.78
CA ILE A 32 -10.45 -10.01 -16.05
C ILE A 32 -9.57 -9.08 -16.88
N MET A 33 -9.35 -9.36 -18.17
CA MET A 33 -8.58 -8.45 -19.05
C MET A 33 -9.21 -7.07 -19.17
N LYS A 34 -10.54 -7.00 -19.25
CA LYS A 34 -11.27 -5.73 -19.32
C LYS A 34 -11.11 -4.94 -18.01
N LEU A 35 -11.24 -5.60 -16.87
CA LEU A 35 -11.01 -4.99 -15.55
C LEU A 35 -9.54 -4.56 -15.37
N ASP A 36 -8.59 -5.37 -15.86
CA ASP A 36 -7.16 -5.07 -15.80
C ASP A 36 -6.85 -3.80 -16.57
N LEU A 37 -7.38 -3.66 -17.79
CA LEU A 37 -7.20 -2.48 -18.64
C LEU A 37 -7.84 -1.21 -18.08
N LEU A 38 -8.87 -1.33 -17.24
CA LEU A 38 -9.54 -0.17 -16.64
C LEU A 38 -8.91 0.21 -15.29
N ILE A 39 -8.77 -0.75 -14.38
CA ILE A 39 -8.37 -0.50 -12.99
C ILE A 39 -6.86 -0.28 -12.88
N VAL A 40 -6.05 -1.14 -13.51
CA VAL A 40 -4.59 -1.14 -13.25
C VAL A 40 -3.90 0.11 -13.82
N PRO A 41 -4.14 0.52 -15.09
CA PRO A 41 -3.57 1.77 -15.62
C PRO A 41 -4.02 3.00 -14.85
N TYR A 42 -5.31 3.08 -14.49
CA TYR A 42 -5.81 4.22 -13.70
C TYR A 42 -5.16 4.26 -12.32
N ALA A 43 -5.11 3.13 -11.62
CA ALA A 43 -4.49 3.02 -10.30
C ALA A 43 -3.02 3.44 -10.35
N PHE A 44 -2.29 2.98 -11.37
CA PHE A 44 -0.90 3.37 -11.62
C PHE A 44 -0.75 4.87 -11.88
N LEU A 45 -1.53 5.43 -12.81
CA LEU A 45 -1.47 6.85 -13.17
C LEU A 45 -1.81 7.75 -11.98
N ALA A 46 -2.89 7.46 -11.27
CA ALA A 46 -3.30 8.27 -10.13
C ALA A 46 -2.30 8.17 -8.96
N TYR A 47 -1.72 6.99 -8.71
CA TYR A 47 -0.67 6.85 -7.69
C TYR A 47 0.64 7.55 -8.11
N TRP A 48 1.00 7.44 -9.39
CA TRP A 48 2.15 8.15 -9.97
C TRP A 48 2.06 9.66 -9.75
N ILE A 49 0.91 10.27 -10.06
CA ILE A 49 0.71 11.71 -9.89
C ILE A 49 0.70 12.12 -8.42
N LYS A 50 0.17 11.27 -7.52
CA LYS A 50 0.19 11.56 -6.07
C LYS A 50 1.61 11.65 -5.52
N TYR A 51 2.49 10.74 -5.93
CA TYR A 51 3.90 10.83 -5.53
C TYR A 51 4.66 11.95 -6.21
N ILE A 52 4.19 12.43 -7.37
CA ILE A 52 4.69 13.69 -7.92
C ILE A 52 4.42 14.84 -6.93
N ASP A 53 3.17 15.00 -6.48
CA ASP A 53 2.79 16.09 -5.56
C ASP A 53 3.44 15.99 -4.17
N GLN A 54 3.58 14.78 -3.62
CA GLN A 54 4.27 14.59 -2.34
C GLN A 54 5.75 15.01 -2.44
N ALA A 55 6.43 14.64 -3.53
CA ALA A 55 7.82 14.99 -3.76
C ALA A 55 8.03 16.48 -4.09
N ASN A 56 6.99 17.14 -4.64
CA ASN A 56 7.05 18.55 -5.03
C ASN A 56 7.47 19.48 -3.90
N LEU A 57 7.08 19.21 -2.64
CA LEU A 57 7.46 20.09 -1.53
C LEU A 57 8.97 20.18 -1.35
N ASN A 58 9.62 19.01 -1.30
CA ASN A 58 11.06 18.90 -1.09
C ASN A 58 11.83 19.46 -2.28
N ASN A 59 11.34 19.18 -3.49
CA ASN A 59 11.91 19.68 -4.73
C ASN A 59 11.81 21.22 -4.83
N ALA A 60 10.64 21.78 -4.55
CA ALA A 60 10.41 23.22 -4.55
C ALA A 60 11.24 23.93 -3.47
N TYR A 61 11.35 23.34 -2.28
CA TYR A 61 12.12 23.90 -1.16
C TYR A 61 13.60 24.11 -1.50
N VAL A 62 14.21 23.18 -2.24
CA VAL A 62 15.59 23.35 -2.71
C VAL A 62 15.69 24.27 -3.93
N ALA A 63 14.62 24.38 -4.73
CA ALA A 63 14.51 25.18 -5.94
C ALA A 63 14.01 26.63 -5.73
N GLY A 64 14.19 27.21 -4.54
CA GLY A 64 13.92 28.64 -4.29
C GLY A 64 12.67 28.95 -3.45
N LEU A 65 11.81 27.97 -3.16
CA LEU A 65 10.60 28.20 -2.33
C LEU A 65 10.95 28.71 -0.93
N LYS A 66 12.04 28.21 -0.33
CA LYS A 66 12.49 28.67 0.98
C LYS A 66 12.83 30.17 0.96
N GLU A 67 13.54 30.60 -0.07
CA GLU A 67 14.02 31.97 -0.22
C GLU A 67 12.89 32.93 -0.62
N ASP A 68 11.99 32.52 -1.50
CA ASP A 68 10.86 33.34 -1.99
C ASP A 68 9.81 33.62 -0.90
N LEU A 69 9.52 32.62 -0.05
CA LEU A 69 8.53 32.72 1.02
C LEU A 69 9.13 33.08 2.39
N ASN A 70 10.45 33.32 2.44
CA ASN A 70 11.21 33.55 3.68
C ASN A 70 10.98 32.49 4.76
N PHE A 71 11.10 31.22 4.39
CA PHE A 71 10.89 30.13 5.34
C PHE A 71 12.00 30.04 6.39
N HIS A 72 11.59 29.89 7.65
CA HIS A 72 12.46 29.85 8.81
C HIS A 72 12.30 28.56 9.62
N GLY A 73 13.38 28.18 10.28
CA GLY A 73 13.35 27.13 11.29
C GLY A 73 12.90 25.77 10.77
N ASN A 74 11.72 25.30 11.21
CA ASN A 74 11.20 23.95 10.96
C ASN A 74 9.98 23.93 10.03
N GLU A 75 9.76 25.00 9.28
CA GLU A 75 8.55 25.19 8.48
C GLU A 75 8.38 24.16 7.36
N LEU A 76 9.47 23.68 6.74
CA LEU A 76 9.40 22.59 5.75
C LEU A 76 8.74 21.34 6.35
N VAL A 77 9.20 20.93 7.53
CA VAL A 77 8.71 19.71 8.19
C VAL A 77 7.30 19.93 8.73
N GLN A 78 6.98 21.15 9.18
CA GLN A 78 5.60 21.49 9.57
C GLN A 78 4.63 21.35 8.38
N LEU A 79 5.02 21.78 7.16
CA LEU A 79 4.19 21.60 5.96
C LEU A 79 4.01 20.12 5.61
N GLN A 80 5.07 19.31 5.73
CA GLN A 80 4.98 17.85 5.56
C GLN A 80 4.04 17.22 6.60
N THR A 81 4.16 17.62 7.87
CA THR A 81 3.29 17.15 8.96
C THR A 81 1.84 17.55 8.73
N LEU A 82 1.55 18.78 8.30
CA LEU A 82 0.18 19.24 8.03
C LEU A 82 -0.51 18.43 6.92
N TYR A 83 0.26 18.07 5.88
CA TYR A 83 -0.21 17.15 4.86
C TYR A 83 -0.55 15.78 5.46
N THR A 84 0.34 15.19 6.27
CA THR A 84 0.10 13.89 6.92
C THR A 84 -1.10 13.95 7.88
N VAL A 85 -1.26 15.03 8.65
CA VAL A 85 -2.42 15.24 9.52
C VAL A 85 -3.70 15.32 8.69
N GLY A 86 -3.70 16.10 7.59
CA GLY A 86 -4.83 16.14 6.67
C GLY A 86 -5.20 14.76 6.13
N ALA A 87 -4.19 13.96 5.74
CA ALA A 87 -4.39 12.60 5.25
C ALA A 87 -5.01 11.68 6.32
N VAL A 88 -4.51 11.69 7.55
CA VAL A 88 -5.04 10.85 8.64
C VAL A 88 -6.45 11.27 9.02
N VAL A 89 -6.72 12.56 9.16
CA VAL A 89 -8.06 13.04 9.52
C VAL A 89 -9.05 12.77 8.39
N GLY A 90 -8.63 12.86 7.12
CA GLY A 90 -9.46 12.51 5.97
C GLY A 90 -9.75 11.01 5.87
N GLN A 91 -8.82 10.13 6.26
CA GLN A 91 -9.02 8.68 6.11
C GLN A 91 -10.19 8.15 6.94
N ILE A 92 -10.38 8.67 8.16
CA ILE A 92 -11.44 8.24 9.09
C ILE A 92 -12.84 8.39 8.48
N PRO A 93 -13.30 9.58 8.03
CA PRO A 93 -14.62 9.73 7.43
C PRO A 93 -14.75 8.98 6.11
N PHE A 94 -13.70 8.96 5.27
CA PHE A 94 -13.76 8.28 3.97
C PHE A 94 -13.90 6.76 4.13
N MET A 95 -13.31 6.17 5.17
CA MET A 95 -13.49 4.75 5.51
C MET A 95 -14.97 4.37 5.66
N PHE A 96 -15.79 5.22 6.29
CA PHE A 96 -17.23 4.99 6.41
C PHE A 96 -17.97 5.36 5.12
N LEU A 97 -17.59 6.48 4.50
CA LEU A 97 -18.28 7.04 3.34
C LEU A 97 -18.25 6.12 2.13
N PHE A 98 -17.18 5.34 1.94
CA PHE A 98 -17.07 4.36 0.85
C PHE A 98 -18.12 3.26 0.87
N THR A 99 -18.73 2.99 2.03
CA THR A 99 -19.83 2.02 2.13
C THR A 99 -21.19 2.59 1.74
N TYR A 100 -21.31 3.91 1.61
CA TYR A 100 -22.57 4.60 1.31
C TYR A 100 -22.56 5.30 -0.05
N LEU A 101 -21.41 5.78 -0.51
CA LEU A 101 -21.30 6.54 -1.75
C LEU A 101 -20.64 5.74 -2.89
N PRO A 102 -21.11 5.92 -4.14
CA PRO A 102 -20.48 5.31 -5.30
C PRO A 102 -19.06 5.82 -5.51
N MET A 103 -18.08 4.93 -5.38
CA MET A 103 -16.65 5.26 -5.50
C MET A 103 -16.25 5.85 -6.86
N HIS A 104 -16.98 5.50 -7.93
CA HIS A 104 -16.69 5.96 -9.28
C HIS A 104 -16.92 7.47 -9.47
N TRP A 105 -17.69 8.13 -8.59
CA TRP A 105 -17.82 9.60 -8.59
C TRP A 105 -17.02 10.25 -7.47
N THR A 106 -16.97 9.62 -6.30
CA THR A 106 -16.28 10.15 -5.13
C THR A 106 -14.77 10.28 -5.36
N ILE A 107 -14.09 9.23 -5.84
CA ILE A 107 -12.62 9.27 -6.03
C ILE A 107 -12.22 10.36 -7.04
N PRO A 108 -12.82 10.42 -8.25
CA PRO A 108 -12.53 11.48 -9.22
C PRO A 108 -12.77 12.89 -8.70
N PHE A 109 -13.87 13.12 -7.98
CA PHE A 109 -14.15 14.42 -7.39
C PHE A 109 -13.06 14.84 -6.40
N LEU A 110 -12.63 13.92 -5.53
CA LEU A 110 -11.55 14.18 -4.58
C LEU A 110 -10.22 14.43 -5.29
N ASP A 111 -9.91 13.69 -6.35
CA ASP A 111 -8.69 13.88 -7.16
C ASP A 111 -8.69 15.23 -7.89
N ILE A 112 -9.83 15.70 -8.40
CA ILE A 112 -9.96 17.02 -9.02
C ILE A 112 -9.83 18.14 -7.97
N ALA A 113 -10.50 18.00 -6.82
CA ALA A 113 -10.40 18.95 -5.72
C ALA A 113 -8.95 19.05 -5.20
N TRP A 114 -8.28 17.90 -5.04
CA TRP A 114 -6.86 17.81 -4.72
C TRP A 114 -6.01 18.55 -5.77
N GLY A 115 -6.21 18.30 -7.06
CA GLY A 115 -5.51 18.99 -8.14
C GLY A 115 -5.71 20.51 -8.15
N PHE A 116 -6.91 20.98 -7.78
CA PHE A 116 -7.20 22.41 -7.63
C PHE A 116 -6.39 23.04 -6.49
N PHE A 117 -6.30 22.40 -5.32
CA PHE A 117 -5.47 22.90 -4.22
C PHE A 117 -3.97 22.77 -4.51
N THR A 118 -3.55 21.77 -5.28
CA THR A 118 -2.18 21.69 -5.81
C THR A 118 -1.87 22.88 -6.70
N LEU A 119 -2.79 23.27 -7.60
CA LEU A 119 -2.65 24.49 -8.39
C LEU A 119 -2.57 25.73 -7.49
N ALA A 120 -3.45 25.86 -6.50
CA ALA A 120 -3.47 27.04 -5.62
C ALA A 120 -2.11 27.32 -4.92
N GLN A 121 -1.26 26.30 -4.71
CA GLN A 121 0.09 26.47 -4.16
C GLN A 121 1.00 27.37 -5.00
N TYR A 122 0.85 27.45 -6.33
CA TYR A 122 1.70 28.33 -7.16
C TYR A 122 1.54 29.82 -6.78
N ARG A 123 0.36 30.18 -6.23
CA ARG A 123 0.01 31.56 -5.87
C ARG A 123 0.23 31.87 -4.38
N ALA A 124 0.70 30.90 -3.60
CA ALA A 124 0.96 31.10 -2.17
C ALA A 124 2.06 32.16 -1.97
N ASN A 125 1.79 33.13 -1.10
CA ASN A 125 2.74 34.20 -0.73
C ASN A 125 3.10 34.19 0.76
N SER A 126 2.60 33.21 1.53
CA SER A 126 2.95 33.05 2.93
C SER A 126 2.95 31.58 3.37
N PHE A 127 3.66 31.32 4.47
CA PHE A 127 3.63 30.01 5.13
C PHE A 127 2.20 29.55 5.46
N GLY A 128 1.36 30.45 5.98
CA GLY A 128 -0.03 30.11 6.35
C GLY A 128 -0.89 29.67 5.17
N GLN A 129 -0.73 30.30 3.99
CA GLN A 129 -1.42 29.88 2.77
C GLN A 129 -0.93 28.49 2.32
N MET A 130 0.39 28.30 2.30
CA MET A 130 1.00 27.01 1.94
C MET A 130 0.54 25.89 2.89
N ALA A 131 0.48 26.17 4.18
CA ALA A 131 0.01 25.28 5.24
C ALA A 131 -1.45 24.87 5.04
N ALA A 132 -2.34 25.83 4.76
CA ALA A 132 -3.75 25.56 4.49
C ALA A 132 -3.93 24.67 3.24
N TYR A 133 -3.24 24.98 2.15
CA TYR A 133 -3.29 24.17 0.94
C TYR A 133 -2.76 22.75 1.19
N ARG A 134 -1.64 22.60 1.91
CA ARG A 134 -1.07 21.29 2.26
C ARG A 134 -2.01 20.42 3.08
N PHE A 135 -2.70 21.01 4.05
CA PHE A 135 -3.71 20.28 4.83
C PHE A 135 -4.87 19.80 3.96
N LEU A 136 -5.41 20.68 3.09
CA LEU A 136 -6.52 20.33 2.20
C LEU A 136 -6.12 19.26 1.18
N ILE A 137 -4.92 19.38 0.60
CA ILE A 137 -4.34 18.36 -0.29
C ILE A 137 -4.30 17.00 0.41
N GLY A 138 -3.76 16.94 1.63
CA GLY A 138 -3.75 15.71 2.43
C GLY A 138 -5.16 15.16 2.68
N TRP A 139 -6.10 16.04 3.04
CA TRP A 139 -7.49 15.67 3.27
C TRP A 139 -8.15 15.03 2.05
N PHE A 140 -8.04 15.64 0.87
CA PHE A 140 -8.65 15.12 -0.36
C PHE A 140 -7.94 13.86 -0.87
N GLU A 141 -6.63 13.73 -0.64
CA GLU A 141 -5.88 12.54 -1.05
C GLU A 141 -6.17 11.31 -0.17
N ALA A 142 -6.50 11.52 1.10
CA ALA A 142 -6.71 10.49 2.13
C ALA A 142 -7.54 9.29 1.68
N ALA A 143 -8.56 9.56 0.88
CA ALA A 143 -9.51 8.58 0.35
C ALA A 143 -8.89 7.57 -0.62
N PHE A 144 -7.87 7.97 -1.38
CA PHE A 144 -7.47 7.23 -2.57
C PHE A 144 -6.87 5.86 -2.25
N TYR A 145 -5.91 5.82 -1.33
CA TYR A 145 -5.22 4.58 -0.97
C TYR A 145 -6.17 3.49 -0.47
N PRO A 146 -7.04 3.75 0.54
CA PRO A 146 -8.02 2.77 0.99
C PRO A 146 -9.05 2.44 -0.09
N ALA A 147 -9.50 3.41 -0.89
CA ALA A 147 -10.48 3.17 -1.95
C ALA A 147 -9.94 2.26 -3.06
N MET A 148 -8.69 2.47 -3.50
CA MET A 148 -8.08 1.62 -4.52
C MET A 148 -7.89 0.19 -4.03
N HIS A 149 -7.43 0.00 -2.79
CA HIS A 149 -7.34 -1.34 -2.18
C HIS A 149 -8.72 -2.00 -2.06
N TYR A 150 -9.75 -1.21 -1.76
CA TYR A 150 -11.13 -1.69 -1.70
C TYR A 150 -11.66 -2.10 -3.08
N ILE A 151 -11.40 -1.32 -4.13
CA ILE A 151 -11.76 -1.64 -5.51
C ILE A 151 -11.03 -2.92 -5.94
N PHE A 152 -9.72 -3.03 -5.68
CA PHE A 152 -8.97 -4.26 -5.97
C PHE A 152 -9.58 -5.48 -5.25
N GLY A 153 -9.90 -5.34 -3.97
CA GLY A 153 -10.54 -6.40 -3.19
C GLY A 153 -11.96 -6.76 -3.63
N SER A 154 -12.65 -5.87 -4.32
CA SER A 154 -14.04 -6.08 -4.76
C SER A 154 -14.15 -6.76 -6.12
N TRP A 155 -13.14 -6.62 -6.99
CA TRP A 155 -13.16 -7.17 -8.36
C TRP A 155 -12.25 -8.39 -8.54
N TYR A 156 -11.18 -8.50 -7.75
CA TYR A 156 -10.15 -9.53 -7.92
C TYR A 156 -10.08 -10.50 -6.75
N ARG A 157 -9.59 -11.70 -7.02
CA ARG A 157 -9.27 -12.71 -6.02
C ARG A 157 -7.94 -12.37 -5.31
N GLY A 158 -7.73 -12.93 -4.12
CA GLY A 158 -6.51 -12.66 -3.33
C GLY A 158 -5.20 -12.93 -4.08
N ASP A 159 -5.15 -13.98 -4.89
CA ASP A 159 -3.98 -14.35 -5.70
C ASP A 159 -3.73 -13.42 -6.91
N GLU A 160 -4.77 -12.71 -7.35
CA GLU A 160 -4.73 -11.76 -8.45
C GLU A 160 -4.28 -10.36 -8.03
N ILE A 161 -4.62 -9.97 -6.79
CA ILE A 161 -4.36 -8.64 -6.24
C ILE A 161 -2.86 -8.38 -6.12
N SER A 162 -2.07 -9.33 -5.63
CA SER A 162 -0.64 -9.12 -5.36
C SER A 162 0.15 -8.67 -6.61
N ARG A 163 -0.13 -9.26 -7.77
CA ARG A 163 0.57 -8.93 -9.03
C ARG A 163 0.20 -7.54 -9.55
N ARG A 164 -1.07 -7.17 -9.43
CA ARG A 164 -1.61 -5.86 -9.85
C ARG A 164 -1.19 -4.76 -8.87
N GLY A 165 -1.11 -5.10 -7.58
CA GLY A 165 -0.55 -4.27 -6.53
C GLY A 165 0.91 -3.92 -6.80
N GLY A 166 1.73 -4.85 -7.30
CA GLY A 166 3.12 -4.54 -7.68
C GLY A 166 3.24 -3.44 -8.74
N VAL A 167 2.37 -3.44 -9.75
CA VAL A 167 2.31 -2.37 -10.77
C VAL A 167 1.88 -1.05 -10.13
N PHE A 168 0.86 -1.09 -9.26
CA PHE A 168 0.43 0.09 -8.49
C PHE A 168 1.58 0.71 -7.69
N TYR A 169 2.33 -0.07 -6.90
CA TYR A 169 3.45 0.45 -6.10
C TYR A 169 4.63 0.97 -6.94
N THR A 170 4.79 0.51 -8.19
CA THR A 170 5.80 1.08 -9.10
C THR A 170 5.53 2.57 -9.38
N GLY A 171 4.27 3.00 -9.29
CA GLY A 171 3.90 4.42 -9.42
C GLY A 171 4.57 5.33 -8.38
N LEU A 172 4.87 4.82 -7.17
CA LEU A 172 5.49 5.60 -6.10
C LEU A 172 6.88 6.11 -6.48
N THR A 173 7.75 5.18 -6.85
CA THR A 173 9.15 5.45 -7.17
C THR A 173 9.25 6.22 -8.48
N LEU A 174 8.45 5.84 -9.48
CA LEU A 174 8.39 6.57 -10.74
C LEU A 174 7.87 8.01 -10.55
N GLY A 175 6.87 8.20 -9.68
CA GLY A 175 6.29 9.52 -9.41
C GLY A 175 7.30 10.45 -8.77
N THR A 176 7.99 9.97 -7.75
CA THR A 176 9.04 10.74 -7.06
C THR A 176 10.21 11.08 -7.98
N LEU A 177 10.62 10.13 -8.84
CA LEU A 177 11.63 10.36 -9.87
C LEU A 177 11.19 11.44 -10.86
N THR A 178 9.96 11.33 -11.37
CA THR A 178 9.41 12.26 -12.36
C THR A 178 9.32 13.67 -11.76
N ALA A 179 8.92 13.80 -10.49
CA ALA A 179 8.84 15.09 -9.80
C ALA A 179 10.18 15.84 -9.79
N GLY A 180 11.28 15.14 -9.48
CA GLY A 180 12.61 15.76 -9.48
C GLY A 180 13.05 16.19 -10.88
N LEU A 181 12.72 15.41 -11.92
CA LEU A 181 12.99 15.79 -13.32
C LEU A 181 12.15 16.98 -13.77
N ILE A 182 10.87 17.03 -13.40
CA ILE A 182 9.98 18.16 -13.69
C ILE A 182 10.52 19.42 -13.01
N GLN A 183 10.89 19.36 -11.73
CA GLN A 183 11.48 20.52 -11.05
C GLN A 183 12.79 20.96 -11.69
N SER A 184 13.67 20.00 -12.01
CA SER A 184 14.95 20.29 -12.66
C SER A 184 14.77 21.01 -13.99
N GLY A 185 13.82 20.55 -14.82
CA GLY A 185 13.47 21.19 -16.08
C GLY A 185 12.82 22.56 -15.89
N ALA A 186 11.92 22.69 -14.91
CA ALA A 186 11.26 23.96 -14.59
C ALA A 186 12.27 25.02 -14.12
N SER A 187 13.17 24.67 -13.19
CA SER A 187 14.23 25.58 -12.73
C SER A 187 15.30 25.88 -13.79
N ALA A 188 15.46 25.03 -14.81
CA ALA A 188 16.43 25.29 -15.87
C ALA A 188 15.89 26.21 -16.99
N ARG A 189 14.60 26.12 -17.29
CA ARG A 189 14.01 26.73 -18.51
C ARG A 189 12.83 27.66 -18.26
N LEU A 190 12.19 27.55 -17.10
CA LEU A 190 10.99 28.30 -16.75
C LEU A 190 11.23 29.30 -15.60
N GLU A 191 12.46 29.41 -15.12
CA GLU A 191 12.83 30.47 -14.17
C GLU A 191 12.61 31.85 -14.81
N ASP A 192 11.94 32.74 -14.09
CA ASP A 192 11.53 34.09 -14.52
C ASP A 192 10.61 34.17 -15.75
N VAL A 193 10.15 33.03 -16.29
CA VAL A 193 9.16 33.03 -17.38
C VAL A 193 7.81 33.50 -16.82
N ASN A 194 7.25 34.55 -17.42
CA ASN A 194 6.07 35.26 -16.95
C ASN A 194 6.19 35.83 -15.51
N GLY A 195 7.43 36.07 -15.04
CA GLY A 195 7.69 36.58 -13.68
C GLY A 195 7.38 35.57 -12.58
N LEU A 196 7.37 34.27 -12.90
CA LEU A 196 7.16 33.19 -11.95
C LEU A 196 8.48 32.42 -11.73
N ALA A 197 8.79 32.14 -10.47
CA ALA A 197 9.90 31.26 -10.11
C ALA A 197 9.65 29.82 -10.60
N GLY A 198 10.72 29.06 -10.88
CA GLY A 198 10.63 27.71 -11.44
C GLY A 198 9.88 26.73 -10.54
N TRP A 199 9.90 26.92 -9.22
CA TRP A 199 9.11 26.11 -8.29
C TRP A 199 7.60 26.31 -8.44
N ARG A 200 7.14 27.51 -8.81
CA ARG A 200 5.71 27.81 -9.05
C ARG A 200 5.21 27.13 -10.32
N TRP A 201 6.04 27.12 -11.36
CA TRP A 201 5.75 26.40 -12.61
C TRP A 201 5.59 24.89 -12.39
N MET A 202 6.36 24.29 -11.47
CA MET A 202 6.19 22.89 -11.14
C MET A 202 4.78 22.58 -10.62
N TYR A 203 4.22 23.39 -9.71
CA TYR A 203 2.86 23.20 -9.21
C TYR A 203 1.80 23.33 -10.32
N ILE A 204 2.01 24.26 -11.27
CA ILE A 204 1.12 24.41 -12.44
C ILE A 204 1.17 23.16 -13.32
N ILE A 205 2.36 22.69 -13.69
CA ILE A 205 2.55 21.50 -14.52
C ILE A 205 1.93 20.28 -13.85
N CYS A 206 2.13 20.12 -12.55
CA CYS A 206 1.57 18.99 -11.80
C CYS A 206 0.05 19.02 -11.81
N ALA A 207 -0.57 20.17 -11.53
CA ALA A 207 -2.02 20.31 -11.58
C ALA A 207 -2.61 20.05 -12.99
N LEU A 208 -1.91 20.47 -14.05
CA LEU A 208 -2.29 20.21 -15.44
C LEU A 208 -2.27 18.72 -15.80
N ILE A 209 -1.44 17.92 -15.14
CA ILE A 209 -1.42 16.46 -15.29
C ILE A 209 -2.50 15.81 -14.40
N THR A 210 -2.67 16.30 -13.17
CA THR A 210 -3.62 15.78 -12.19
C THR A 210 -5.08 15.90 -12.61
N ILE A 211 -5.52 17.11 -13.01
CA ILE A 211 -6.94 17.38 -13.25
C ILE A 211 -7.50 16.51 -14.39
N PRO A 212 -6.84 16.36 -15.55
CA PRO A 212 -7.30 15.46 -16.60
C PRO A 212 -7.36 14.00 -16.16
N VAL A 213 -6.42 13.53 -15.33
CA VAL A 213 -6.45 12.15 -14.83
C VAL A 213 -7.58 11.94 -13.84
N GLY A 214 -7.89 12.93 -12.99
CA GLY A 214 -9.09 12.93 -12.16
C GLY A 214 -10.37 12.85 -13.00
N ILE A 215 -10.47 13.67 -14.05
CA ILE A 215 -11.60 13.63 -15.01
C ILE A 215 -11.69 12.27 -15.69
N LEU A 216 -10.56 11.70 -16.13
CA LEU A 216 -10.50 10.37 -16.73
C LEU A 216 -11.01 9.30 -15.76
N GLY A 217 -10.73 9.44 -14.46
CA GLY A 217 -11.23 8.57 -13.42
C GLY A 217 -12.75 8.47 -13.39
N TYR A 218 -13.46 9.56 -13.67
CA TYR A 218 -14.94 9.56 -13.73
C TYR A 218 -15.47 8.58 -14.78
N PHE A 219 -14.78 8.47 -15.91
CA PHE A 219 -15.18 7.58 -17.01
C PHE A 219 -14.64 6.15 -16.84
N ILE A 220 -13.42 5.99 -16.34
CA ILE A 220 -12.72 4.69 -16.32
C ILE A 220 -13.00 3.87 -15.06
N LEU A 221 -13.17 4.50 -13.89
CA LEU A 221 -13.31 3.76 -12.65
C LEU A 221 -14.57 2.87 -12.67
N PRO A 222 -14.44 1.55 -12.52
CA PRO A 222 -15.57 0.63 -12.57
C PRO A 222 -16.49 0.72 -11.33
N GLY A 223 -16.07 1.42 -10.28
CA GLY A 223 -16.79 1.47 -9.01
C GLY A 223 -16.71 0.13 -8.27
N THR A 224 -17.78 -0.26 -7.58
CA THR A 224 -17.90 -1.56 -6.90
C THR A 224 -18.92 -2.45 -7.61
N PRO A 225 -18.90 -3.78 -7.42
CA PRO A 225 -19.95 -4.65 -7.95
C PRO A 225 -21.36 -4.36 -7.42
N GLU A 226 -21.48 -3.59 -6.33
CA GLU A 226 -22.74 -3.10 -5.77
C GLU A 226 -23.20 -1.81 -6.46
N HIS A 227 -22.27 -0.91 -6.79
CA HIS A 227 -22.51 0.33 -7.53
C HIS A 227 -21.58 0.41 -8.76
N PRO A 228 -21.84 -0.43 -9.79
CA PRO A 228 -20.97 -0.52 -10.95
C PRO A 228 -21.14 0.70 -11.85
N ASN A 229 -20.03 1.14 -12.45
CA ASN A 229 -20.05 2.16 -13.48
C ASN A 229 -20.60 1.57 -14.79
N LYS A 230 -21.83 1.94 -15.12
CA LYS A 230 -22.57 1.43 -16.29
C LYS A 230 -22.01 1.89 -17.65
N TRP A 231 -21.07 2.84 -17.66
CA TRP A 231 -20.43 3.30 -18.89
C TRP A 231 -19.63 2.18 -19.58
N PHE A 232 -18.96 1.32 -18.80
CA PHE A 232 -18.12 0.24 -19.34
C PHE A 232 -18.55 -1.16 -18.91
N LEU A 233 -19.18 -1.31 -17.75
CA LEU A 233 -19.62 -2.61 -17.23
C LEU A 233 -21.08 -2.88 -17.57
N LYS A 234 -21.34 -3.98 -18.27
CA LYS A 234 -22.70 -4.50 -18.47
C LYS A 234 -23.15 -5.27 -17.24
N ASP A 235 -24.46 -5.37 -17.03
CA ASP A 235 -25.01 -6.15 -15.90
C ASP A 235 -24.55 -7.63 -15.95
N GLU A 236 -24.40 -8.20 -17.15
CA GLU A 236 -23.84 -9.54 -17.36
C GLU A 236 -22.39 -9.68 -16.82
N ASP A 237 -21.54 -8.68 -17.06
CA ASP A 237 -20.16 -8.65 -16.58
C ASP A 237 -20.12 -8.66 -15.04
N VAL A 238 -21.03 -7.91 -14.41
CA VAL A 238 -21.15 -7.82 -12.95
C VAL A 238 -21.64 -9.15 -12.35
N GLN A 239 -22.58 -9.84 -13.02
CA GLN A 239 -23.04 -11.15 -12.56
C GLN A 239 -21.94 -12.21 -12.67
N ILE A 240 -21.16 -12.20 -13.76
CA ILE A 240 -20.01 -13.10 -13.91
C ILE A 240 -18.98 -12.83 -12.80
N ALA A 241 -18.66 -11.57 -12.50
CA ALA A 241 -17.78 -11.21 -11.39
C ALA A 241 -18.30 -11.74 -10.04
N LYS A 242 -19.60 -11.54 -9.77
CA LYS A 242 -20.24 -12.00 -8.52
C LYS A 242 -20.17 -13.52 -8.36
N GLN A 243 -20.53 -14.26 -9.40
CA GLN A 243 -20.48 -15.73 -9.40
C GLN A 243 -19.05 -16.26 -9.26
N ARG A 244 -18.08 -15.57 -9.90
CA ARG A 244 -16.66 -15.93 -9.84
C ARG A 244 -16.08 -15.75 -8.44
N LEU A 245 -16.40 -14.66 -7.75
CA LEU A 245 -15.91 -14.40 -6.40
C LEU A 245 -16.63 -15.28 -5.37
N ALA A 246 -17.93 -15.50 -5.53
CA ALA A 246 -18.70 -16.41 -4.68
C ALA A 246 -18.17 -17.85 -4.72
N ARG A 247 -17.68 -18.32 -5.89
CA ARG A 247 -17.02 -19.64 -6.04
C ARG A 247 -15.80 -19.86 -5.15
N VAL A 248 -15.16 -18.79 -4.65
CA VAL A 248 -13.99 -18.85 -3.76
C VAL A 248 -14.36 -18.50 -2.31
N GLY A 249 -15.65 -18.39 -2.00
CA GLY A 249 -16.10 -17.93 -0.68
C GLY A 249 -15.80 -16.45 -0.40
N HIS A 250 -15.41 -15.68 -1.42
CA HIS A 250 -15.30 -14.22 -1.31
C HIS A 250 -16.70 -13.62 -1.34
N SER A 251 -17.18 -13.12 -0.20
CA SER A 251 -18.45 -12.39 -0.12
C SER A 251 -18.35 -11.07 -0.89
N VAL A 252 -19.11 -10.97 -1.99
CA VAL A 252 -19.19 -9.75 -2.82
C VAL A 252 -20.14 -8.71 -2.20
N VAL A 253 -20.95 -9.14 -1.24
CA VAL A 253 -21.79 -8.27 -0.42
C VAL A 253 -20.96 -7.80 0.76
N HIS A 254 -20.64 -6.51 0.77
CA HIS A 254 -19.89 -5.93 1.87
C HIS A 254 -20.85 -5.64 3.02
N PRO A 255 -20.68 -6.26 4.20
CA PRO A 255 -21.50 -5.90 5.34
C PRO A 255 -21.24 -4.42 5.67
N LYS A 256 -22.30 -3.62 5.75
CA LYS A 256 -22.28 -2.29 6.38
C LYS A 256 -21.48 -2.36 7.67
N PHE A 257 -20.71 -1.32 8.00
CA PHE A 257 -19.89 -1.25 9.22
C PHE A 257 -20.66 -1.80 10.43
N LYS A 258 -20.19 -2.93 10.96
CA LYS A 258 -20.72 -3.50 12.21
C LYS A 258 -19.66 -3.32 13.29
N LEU A 259 -20.06 -2.72 14.42
CA LEU A 259 -19.22 -2.63 15.61
C LEU A 259 -18.70 -4.01 16.07
N SER A 260 -19.42 -5.09 15.75
CA SER A 260 -18.97 -6.47 15.99
C SER A 260 -17.68 -6.82 15.25
N THR A 261 -17.45 -6.31 14.04
CA THR A 261 -16.23 -6.54 13.26
C THR A 261 -15.03 -5.84 13.90
N LEU A 262 -15.23 -4.62 14.42
CA LEU A 262 -14.19 -3.92 15.17
C LEU A 262 -13.82 -4.66 16.46
N LYS A 263 -14.82 -5.21 17.17
CA LYS A 263 -14.59 -6.02 18.36
C LYS A 263 -13.86 -7.33 18.05
N SER A 264 -14.20 -8.01 16.94
CA SER A 264 -13.48 -9.18 16.45
C SER A 264 -12.01 -8.86 16.18
N LEU A 265 -11.77 -7.76 15.48
CA LEU A 265 -10.42 -7.32 15.11
C LEU A 265 -9.59 -6.93 16.35
N ALA A 266 -10.19 -6.21 17.29
CA ALA A 266 -9.55 -5.81 18.55
C ALA A 266 -9.19 -7.02 19.43
N ASN A 267 -9.95 -8.11 19.36
CA ASN A 267 -9.65 -9.35 20.08
C ASN A 267 -8.64 -10.25 19.35
N ASN A 268 -8.30 -9.94 18.10
CA ASN A 268 -7.37 -10.74 17.30
C ASN A 268 -5.92 -10.31 17.56
N TRP A 269 -5.14 -11.17 18.22
CA TRP A 269 -3.72 -10.89 18.48
C TRP A 269 -2.90 -10.69 17.20
N LYS A 270 -3.28 -11.34 16.08
CA LYS A 270 -2.60 -11.22 14.78
C LYS A 270 -2.70 -9.79 14.26
N PHE A 271 -3.83 -9.11 14.51
CA PHE A 271 -4.02 -7.71 14.13
C PHE A 271 -3.07 -6.78 14.89
N TRP A 272 -2.97 -6.90 16.21
CA TRP A 272 -2.05 -6.07 17.01
C TRP A 272 -0.59 -6.29 16.64
N ALA A 273 -0.17 -7.53 16.37
CA ALA A 273 1.19 -7.82 15.92
C ALA A 273 1.49 -7.20 14.55
N LEU A 274 0.52 -7.26 13.61
CA LEU A 274 0.63 -6.58 12.31
C LEU A 274 0.62 -5.06 12.46
N LEU A 275 -0.10 -4.51 13.43
CA LEU A 275 -0.14 -3.07 13.71
C LEU A 275 1.21 -2.55 14.19
N VAL A 276 1.83 -3.25 15.15
CA VAL A 276 3.18 -2.91 15.62
C VAL A 276 4.20 -3.00 14.47
N LEU A 277 4.07 -4.02 13.61
CA LEU A 277 4.89 -4.17 12.42
C LEU A 277 4.72 -2.98 11.45
N ASP A 278 3.49 -2.56 11.16
CA ASP A 278 3.20 -1.44 10.25
C ASP A 278 3.68 -0.10 10.84
N ILE A 279 3.53 0.12 12.15
CA ILE A 279 4.08 1.30 12.84
C ILE A 279 5.60 1.37 12.68
N PHE A 280 6.32 0.27 12.93
CA PHE A 280 7.77 0.24 12.75
C PHE A 280 8.18 0.41 11.29
N PHE A 281 7.39 -0.06 10.34
CA PHE A 281 7.66 0.11 8.92
C PHE A 281 7.57 1.59 8.50
N TRP A 282 6.48 2.24 8.87
CA TRP A 282 6.27 3.66 8.59
C TRP A 282 7.34 4.54 9.21
N ASN A 283 7.70 4.30 10.49
CA ASN A 283 8.75 5.05 11.17
C ASN A 283 10.17 4.69 10.71
N GLY A 284 10.40 3.43 10.31
CA GLY A 284 11.65 2.93 9.74
C GLY A 284 11.93 3.37 8.30
N SER A 285 10.97 4.05 7.66
CA SER A 285 11.06 4.52 6.27
C SER A 285 11.01 6.05 6.13
N ILE A 286 10.98 6.82 7.24
CA ILE A 286 10.87 8.30 7.21
C ILE A 286 12.06 8.94 6.47
N ASN A 287 13.24 8.31 6.50
CA ASN A 287 14.44 8.84 5.85
C ASN A 287 14.27 9.06 4.34
N TYR A 288 13.37 8.34 3.68
CA TYR A 288 13.07 8.51 2.26
C TYR A 288 12.25 9.77 1.97
N SER A 289 11.25 10.09 2.80
CA SER A 289 10.30 11.17 2.55
C SER A 289 10.69 12.50 3.22
N ALA A 290 11.59 12.46 4.21
CA ALA A 290 12.04 13.64 4.95
C ALA A 290 12.81 14.70 4.11
N GLY A 291 13.22 14.35 2.88
CA GLY A 291 13.95 15.27 2.00
C GLY A 291 15.43 15.45 2.35
N GLY A 292 15.98 14.63 3.25
CA GLY A 292 17.36 14.73 3.73
C GLY A 292 18.41 14.71 2.62
N TYR A 293 18.19 13.90 1.58
CA TYR A 293 19.09 13.81 0.43
C TYR A 293 19.17 15.11 -0.39
N LEU A 294 18.02 15.72 -0.71
CA LEU A 294 17.95 16.99 -1.43
C LEU A 294 18.55 18.13 -0.61
N LEU A 295 18.30 18.16 0.70
CA LEU A 295 18.88 19.14 1.62
C LEU A 295 20.41 18.99 1.73
N TRP A 296 20.91 17.76 1.75
CA TRP A 296 22.35 17.49 1.70
C TRP A 296 22.96 17.98 0.39
N LEU A 297 22.39 17.63 -0.76
CA LEU A 297 22.86 18.12 -2.07
C LEU A 297 22.91 19.65 -2.15
N LYS A 298 21.86 20.34 -1.64
CA LYS A 298 21.83 21.81 -1.56
C LYS A 298 22.92 22.35 -0.63
N SER A 299 23.20 21.67 0.49
CA SER A 299 24.23 22.10 1.46
C SER A 299 25.66 22.07 0.91
N LEU A 300 25.93 21.28 -0.14
CA LEU A 300 27.26 21.20 -0.76
C LEU A 300 27.64 22.48 -1.52
N GLY A 301 26.67 23.33 -1.88
CA GLY A 301 26.91 24.63 -2.53
C GLY A 301 27.55 24.58 -3.93
N LYS A 302 27.84 23.40 -4.46
CA LYS A 302 28.56 23.19 -5.73
C LYS A 302 27.67 22.95 -6.95
N TYR A 303 26.36 22.84 -6.75
CA TYR A 303 25.39 22.49 -7.80
C TYR A 303 24.35 23.60 -7.96
N SER A 304 23.91 23.84 -9.20
CA SER A 304 22.75 24.70 -9.48
C SER A 304 21.47 24.05 -8.94
N GLN A 305 20.42 24.84 -8.70
CA GLN A 305 19.13 24.32 -8.23
C GLN A 305 18.60 23.21 -9.14
N SER A 306 18.61 23.44 -10.47
CA SER A 306 18.24 22.43 -11.46
C SER A 306 19.06 21.14 -11.33
N LYS A 307 20.38 21.23 -11.12
CA LYS A 307 21.26 20.06 -10.97
C LYS A 307 21.04 19.34 -9.64
N VAL A 308 20.73 20.05 -8.57
CA VAL A 308 20.36 19.45 -7.27
C VAL A 308 19.12 18.58 -7.43
N ASN A 309 18.07 19.09 -8.09
CA ASN A 309 16.87 18.30 -8.33
C ASN A 309 17.12 17.12 -9.27
N GLU A 310 17.94 17.30 -10.32
CA GLU A 310 18.34 16.21 -11.24
C GLU A 310 19.05 15.08 -10.49
N LEU A 311 20.06 15.40 -9.69
CA LEU A 311 20.78 14.42 -8.86
C LEU A 311 19.87 13.78 -7.80
N GLY A 312 18.92 14.55 -7.29
CA GLY A 312 17.85 14.09 -6.40
C GLY A 312 17.05 12.89 -6.93
N THR A 313 17.00 12.71 -8.25
CA THR A 313 16.25 11.63 -8.92
C THR A 313 16.96 10.27 -8.93
N ILE A 314 18.27 10.24 -8.64
CA ILE A 314 19.06 9.00 -8.70
C ILE A 314 18.57 8.00 -7.63
N SER A 315 18.29 8.49 -6.42
CA SER A 315 17.82 7.66 -5.30
C SER A 315 16.47 6.97 -5.60
N PRO A 316 15.39 7.68 -6.04
CA PRO A 316 14.15 7.01 -6.46
C PRO A 316 14.31 6.11 -7.69
N ALA A 317 15.23 6.41 -8.61
CA ALA A 317 15.51 5.55 -9.77
C ALA A 317 15.98 4.16 -9.34
N ILE A 318 16.95 4.11 -8.42
CA ILE A 318 17.44 2.85 -7.84
C ILE A 318 16.35 2.19 -6.99
N GLY A 319 15.46 2.98 -6.38
CA GLY A 319 14.27 2.49 -5.68
C GLY A 319 13.39 1.56 -6.52
N ILE A 320 13.25 1.81 -7.84
CA ILE A 320 12.51 0.90 -8.75
C ILE A 320 13.14 -0.49 -8.76
N PHE A 321 14.48 -0.56 -8.86
CA PHE A 321 15.21 -1.82 -8.81
C PHE A 321 15.00 -2.54 -7.47
N TYR A 322 15.08 -1.82 -6.34
CA TYR A 322 14.87 -2.42 -5.03
C TYR A 322 13.45 -2.97 -4.83
N VAL A 323 12.42 -2.23 -5.26
CA VAL A 323 11.02 -2.69 -5.19
C VAL A 323 10.87 -4.02 -5.93
N LEU A 324 11.33 -4.07 -7.19
CA LEU A 324 11.24 -5.29 -8.00
C LEU A 324 12.03 -6.44 -7.38
N PHE A 325 13.28 -6.20 -6.99
CA PHE A 325 14.16 -7.21 -6.41
C PHE A 325 13.57 -7.84 -5.14
N ILE A 326 13.08 -7.02 -4.21
CA ILE A 326 12.50 -7.48 -2.95
C ILE A 326 11.18 -8.21 -3.17
N CYS A 327 10.33 -7.73 -4.08
CA CYS A 327 9.08 -8.42 -4.42
C CYS A 327 9.35 -9.81 -5.02
N PHE A 328 10.26 -9.91 -6.00
CA PHE A 328 10.60 -11.21 -6.61
C PHE A 328 11.21 -12.18 -5.61
N ILE A 329 12.11 -11.71 -4.74
CA ILE A 329 12.72 -12.56 -3.71
C ILE A 329 11.69 -13.04 -2.68
N SER A 330 10.77 -12.17 -2.27
CA SER A 330 9.65 -12.52 -1.38
C SER A 330 8.82 -13.65 -1.95
N ASP A 331 8.41 -13.51 -3.21
CA ASP A 331 7.47 -14.44 -3.84
C ASP A 331 8.12 -15.77 -4.23
N LEU A 332 9.39 -15.77 -4.62
CA LEU A 332 10.04 -16.94 -5.22
C LEU A 332 10.93 -17.74 -4.26
N VAL A 333 11.53 -17.09 -3.26
CA VAL A 333 12.68 -17.69 -2.55
C VAL A 333 12.48 -17.76 -1.04
N VAL A 334 12.21 -16.63 -0.38
CA VAL A 334 12.40 -16.52 1.08
C VAL A 334 11.13 -16.23 1.88
N GLY A 335 10.03 -15.86 1.21
CA GLY A 335 8.79 -15.44 1.85
C GLY A 335 8.84 -14.02 2.44
N PRO A 336 7.70 -13.50 2.93
CA PRO A 336 7.54 -12.08 3.24
C PRO A 336 8.44 -11.59 4.38
N ALA A 337 8.55 -12.35 5.48
CA ALA A 337 9.33 -11.95 6.64
C ALA A 337 10.84 -11.79 6.34
N TRP A 338 11.40 -12.70 5.52
CA TRP A 338 12.82 -12.63 5.14
C TRP A 338 13.08 -11.56 4.09
N ALA A 339 12.15 -11.33 3.15
CA ALA A 339 12.27 -10.23 2.21
C ALA A 339 12.27 -8.87 2.92
N ILE A 340 11.39 -8.71 3.93
CA ILE A 340 11.38 -7.56 4.85
C ILE A 340 12.76 -7.39 5.53
N THR A 341 13.34 -8.49 6.03
CA THR A 341 14.65 -8.46 6.69
C THR A 341 15.76 -8.04 5.73
N ILE A 342 15.83 -8.61 4.52
CA ILE A 342 16.84 -8.26 3.53
C ILE A 342 16.77 -6.77 3.16
N ALA A 343 15.56 -6.26 2.91
CA ALA A 343 15.34 -4.85 2.56
C ALA A 343 15.82 -3.89 3.65
N HIS A 344 15.55 -4.21 4.93
CA HIS A 344 15.92 -3.37 6.06
C HIS A 344 17.37 -3.54 6.50
N VAL A 345 17.98 -4.73 6.34
CA VAL A 345 19.43 -4.89 6.53
C VAL A 345 20.19 -4.01 5.55
N TRP A 346 19.75 -3.95 4.29
CA TRP A 346 20.33 -3.05 3.30
C TRP A 346 20.16 -1.57 3.68
N ASN A 347 18.97 -1.18 4.17
CA ASN A 347 18.71 0.19 4.65
C ASN A 347 19.56 0.54 5.88
N ILE A 348 19.74 -0.40 6.82
CA ILE A 348 20.53 -0.23 8.05
C ILE A 348 21.98 0.15 7.73
N ILE A 349 22.59 -0.46 6.72
CA ILE A 349 23.96 -0.12 6.31
C ILE A 349 24.06 1.36 5.96
N GLY A 350 23.13 1.87 5.15
CA GLY A 350 23.07 3.30 4.82
C GLY A 350 22.78 4.19 6.03
N LEU A 351 21.84 3.79 6.88
CA LEU A 351 21.50 4.53 8.10
C LEU A 351 22.68 4.65 9.07
N VAL A 352 23.47 3.60 9.27
CA VAL A 352 24.67 3.65 10.12
C VAL A 352 25.66 4.68 9.60
N ILE A 353 25.88 4.72 8.28
CA ILE A 353 26.75 5.72 7.64
C ILE A 353 26.20 7.14 7.87
N LEU A 354 24.89 7.34 7.69
CA LEU A 354 24.24 8.64 7.91
C LEU A 354 24.25 9.09 9.39
N VAL A 355 24.20 8.16 10.34
CA VAL A 355 24.31 8.46 11.78
C VAL A 355 25.73 8.88 12.17
N ILE A 356 26.75 8.25 11.59
CA ILE A 356 28.16 8.61 11.82
C ILE A 356 28.46 9.98 11.19
N TRP A 357 27.93 10.22 9.99
CA TRP A 357 28.05 11.44 9.17
C TRP A 357 29.47 11.85 8.75
N ASN A 358 30.46 11.73 9.63
CA ASN A 358 31.87 12.05 9.39
C ASN A 358 32.56 10.93 8.57
N VAL A 359 32.19 10.84 7.30
CA VAL A 359 32.67 9.85 6.33
C VAL A 359 32.96 10.53 4.99
N PRO A 360 33.70 9.88 4.07
CA PRO A 360 33.93 10.43 2.73
C PRO A 360 32.60 10.71 1.99
N GLU A 361 32.58 11.71 1.11
CA GLU A 361 31.39 12.08 0.34
C GLU A 361 30.79 10.89 -0.43
N SER A 362 31.64 10.01 -0.97
CA SER A 362 31.21 8.78 -1.66
C SER A 362 30.41 7.83 -0.77
N ALA A 363 30.69 7.78 0.53
CA ALA A 363 29.93 6.98 1.48
C ALA A 363 28.55 7.59 1.76
N LEU A 364 28.44 8.92 1.80
CA LEU A 364 27.14 9.61 1.91
C LEU A 364 26.30 9.40 0.65
N TRP A 365 26.91 9.48 -0.54
CA TRP A 365 26.25 9.11 -1.79
C TRP A 365 25.67 7.71 -1.73
N PHE A 366 26.49 6.71 -1.36
CA PHE A 366 26.03 5.34 -1.19
C PHE A 366 24.86 5.22 -0.21
N ALA A 367 24.96 5.85 0.96
CA ALA A 367 23.94 5.78 2.00
C ALA A 367 22.59 6.41 1.60
N PHE A 368 22.62 7.51 0.83
CA PHE A 368 21.39 8.09 0.28
C PHE A 368 20.78 7.23 -0.84
N MET A 369 21.60 6.48 -1.58
CA MET A 369 21.10 5.56 -2.60
C MET A 369 20.39 4.34 -1.99
N THR A 370 20.79 3.88 -0.81
CA THR A 370 20.12 2.73 -0.16
C THR A 370 18.76 3.08 0.45
N THR A 371 18.43 4.36 0.60
CA THR A 371 17.26 4.83 1.37
C THR A 371 15.93 4.30 0.84
N TYR A 372 15.76 4.12 -0.48
CA TYR A 372 14.51 3.56 -1.04
C TYR A 372 14.33 2.06 -0.81
N SER A 373 15.34 1.34 -0.32
CA SER A 373 15.16 -0.08 0.03
C SER A 373 14.21 -0.27 1.21
N SER A 374 14.04 0.74 2.07
CA SER A 374 13.04 0.71 3.15
C SER A 374 11.62 0.64 2.60
N VAL A 375 11.31 1.45 1.59
CA VAL A 375 9.99 1.54 0.94
C VAL A 375 9.68 0.32 0.07
N ALA A 376 10.71 -0.33 -0.48
CA ALA A 376 10.58 -1.50 -1.37
C ALA A 376 9.76 -2.65 -0.76
N MET A 377 9.72 -2.74 0.57
CA MET A 377 9.00 -3.79 1.28
C MET A 377 7.50 -3.53 1.46
N SER A 378 7.01 -2.32 1.16
CA SER A 378 5.59 -1.94 1.32
C SER A 378 4.63 -2.93 0.64
N ALA A 379 4.90 -3.28 -0.62
CA ALA A 379 4.12 -4.25 -1.38
C ALA A 379 4.09 -5.65 -0.71
N VAL A 380 5.24 -6.08 -0.16
CA VAL A 380 5.37 -7.36 0.53
C VAL A 380 4.62 -7.34 1.87
N LEU A 381 4.74 -6.26 2.64
CA LEU A 381 4.06 -6.10 3.93
C LEU A 381 2.54 -6.15 3.77
N TYR A 382 1.97 -5.34 2.88
CA TYR A 382 0.52 -5.34 2.66
C TYR A 382 0.02 -6.62 1.99
N GLY A 383 0.84 -7.27 1.15
CA GLY A 383 0.55 -8.64 0.67
C GLY A 383 0.52 -9.67 1.79
N TRP A 384 1.42 -9.54 2.78
CA TRP A 384 1.46 -10.43 3.94
C TRP A 384 0.29 -10.20 4.88
N VAL A 385 -0.06 -8.94 5.18
CA VAL A 385 -1.27 -8.56 5.94
C VAL A 385 -2.51 -9.18 5.30
N ASN A 386 -2.65 -9.05 3.98
CA ASN A 386 -3.77 -9.64 3.22
C ASN A 386 -3.89 -11.15 3.41
N THR A 387 -2.76 -11.86 3.49
CA THR A 387 -2.71 -13.31 3.65
C THR A 387 -3.07 -13.73 5.08
N VAL A 388 -2.56 -13.00 6.08
CA VAL A 388 -2.79 -13.31 7.50
C VAL A 388 -4.24 -13.03 7.93
N MET A 389 -4.87 -11.99 7.37
CA MET A 389 -6.24 -11.58 7.68
C MET A 389 -7.32 -12.28 6.83
N GLY A 390 -6.96 -13.33 6.07
CA GLY A 390 -7.75 -13.90 4.99
C GLY A 390 -9.05 -14.65 5.33
N LYS A 391 -9.54 -14.68 6.58
CA LYS A 391 -10.77 -15.43 6.93
C LYS A 391 -12.07 -14.70 6.53
N SER A 392 -12.05 -13.37 6.40
CA SER A 392 -13.19 -12.57 5.94
C SER A 392 -12.74 -11.38 5.10
N SER A 393 -13.29 -11.23 3.90
CA SER A 393 -12.93 -10.16 2.96
C SER A 393 -13.17 -8.76 3.53
N ALA A 394 -14.27 -8.59 4.28
CA ALA A 394 -14.61 -7.33 4.92
C ALA A 394 -13.68 -6.98 6.09
N GLU A 395 -13.35 -7.97 6.93
CA GLU A 395 -12.42 -7.78 8.04
C GLU A 395 -11.00 -7.45 7.53
N ARG A 396 -10.57 -8.08 6.44
CA ARG A 396 -9.28 -7.83 5.79
C ARG A 396 -9.15 -6.40 5.27
N SER A 397 -10.11 -5.93 4.48
CA SER A 397 -10.06 -4.57 3.94
C SER A 397 -10.10 -3.53 5.07
N PHE A 398 -10.93 -3.76 6.09
CA PHE A 398 -11.01 -2.86 7.25
C PHE A 398 -9.71 -2.84 8.06
N ALA A 399 -9.10 -4.00 8.27
CA ALA A 399 -7.83 -4.13 8.96
C ALA A 399 -6.71 -3.37 8.24
N ILE A 400 -6.59 -3.48 6.91
CA ILE A 400 -5.56 -2.79 6.13
C ILE A 400 -5.69 -1.28 6.27
N VAL A 401 -6.90 -0.75 6.16
CA VAL A 401 -7.13 0.69 6.29
C VAL A 401 -6.80 1.15 7.71
N LEU A 402 -7.26 0.42 8.74
CA LEU A 402 -6.99 0.79 10.13
C LEU A 402 -5.49 0.70 10.48
N LEU A 403 -4.78 -0.33 10.00
CA LEU A 403 -3.33 -0.46 10.14
C LEU A 403 -2.63 0.76 9.56
N ASN A 404 -2.96 1.09 8.31
CA ASN A 404 -2.37 2.22 7.59
C ASN A 404 -2.66 3.57 8.27
N THR A 405 -3.91 3.82 8.69
CA THR A 405 -4.30 5.06 9.36
C THR A 405 -3.57 5.24 10.68
N VAL A 406 -3.51 4.19 11.51
CA VAL A 406 -2.80 4.27 12.79
C VAL A 406 -1.29 4.42 12.55
N ALA A 407 -0.70 3.64 11.64
CA ALA A 407 0.73 3.74 11.36
C ALA A 407 1.12 5.11 10.79
N GLN A 408 0.35 5.65 9.83
CA GLN A 408 0.54 7.00 9.30
C GLN A 408 0.32 8.10 10.35
N SER A 409 -0.59 7.91 11.31
CA SER A 409 -0.77 8.86 12.42
C SER A 409 0.49 8.99 13.29
N THR A 410 1.26 7.91 13.43
CA THR A 410 2.52 7.96 14.18
C THR A 410 3.57 8.81 13.47
N THR A 411 3.62 8.81 12.13
CA THR A 411 4.63 9.56 11.37
C THR A 411 4.41 11.07 11.40
N ALA A 412 3.17 11.52 11.56
CA ALA A 412 2.82 12.94 11.60
C ALA A 412 3.63 13.71 12.65
N TRP A 413 3.71 13.18 13.89
CA TRP A 413 4.42 13.83 14.99
C TRP A 413 5.88 13.36 15.12
N THR A 414 6.21 12.11 14.76
CA THR A 414 7.61 11.64 14.83
C THR A 414 8.49 12.39 13.85
N GLN A 415 8.01 12.68 12.63
CA GLN A 415 8.79 13.44 11.64
C GLN A 415 9.17 14.84 12.13
N LEU A 416 8.26 15.51 12.85
CA LEU A 416 8.49 16.84 13.44
C LEU A 416 9.61 16.83 14.50
N LEU A 417 9.70 15.75 15.27
CA LEU A 417 10.68 15.58 16.35
C LEU A 417 12.05 15.10 15.83
N THR A 418 12.03 14.27 14.79
CA THR A 418 13.19 13.47 14.38
C THR A 418 13.96 14.11 13.23
N PHE A 419 13.29 14.83 12.34
CA PHE A 419 13.92 15.50 11.19
C PHE A 419 13.75 17.03 11.22
N PRO A 420 14.09 17.73 12.32
CA PRO A 420 13.93 19.19 12.36
C PRO A 420 14.82 19.86 11.31
N THR A 421 14.26 20.70 10.43
CA THR A 421 14.98 21.32 9.30
C THR A 421 16.20 22.15 9.74
N LYS A 422 16.21 22.62 11.00
CA LYS A 422 17.37 23.29 11.63
C LYS A 422 18.60 22.39 11.78
N GLU A 423 18.41 21.08 11.90
CA GLU A 423 19.49 20.08 12.01
C GLU A 423 19.90 19.52 10.63
N ALA A 424 19.33 20.06 9.55
CA ALA A 424 19.72 19.69 8.19
C ALA A 424 21.19 20.06 7.94
N PRO A 425 21.95 19.25 7.18
CA PRO A 425 21.54 17.99 6.54
C PRO A 425 21.81 16.72 7.38
N GLN A 426 22.39 16.88 8.58
CA GLN A 426 22.92 15.77 9.37
C GLN A 426 21.84 14.93 10.03
N PHE A 427 20.74 15.54 10.49
CA PHE A 427 19.58 14.88 11.11
C PHE A 427 19.94 13.69 12.01
N ARG A 428 20.94 13.82 12.88
CA ARG A 428 21.52 12.69 13.62
C ARG A 428 20.48 11.97 14.48
N LYS A 429 19.57 12.72 15.09
CA LYS A 429 18.43 12.19 15.85
C LYS A 429 17.48 11.41 14.94
N GLY A 430 17.20 11.96 13.76
CA GLY A 430 16.37 11.35 12.73
C GLY A 430 16.88 10.01 12.26
N TYR A 431 18.11 9.97 11.76
CA TYR A 431 18.69 8.71 11.27
C TYR A 431 18.86 7.67 12.39
N SER A 432 19.16 8.08 13.62
CA SER A 432 19.24 7.15 14.77
C SER A 432 17.87 6.57 15.14
N PHE A 433 16.81 7.39 15.10
CA PHE A 433 15.44 6.94 15.33
C PHE A 433 15.00 5.96 14.25
N VAL A 434 15.22 6.28 12.98
CA VAL A 434 14.89 5.41 11.86
C VAL A 434 15.66 4.08 11.96
N LEU A 435 16.95 4.12 12.34
CA LEU A 435 17.77 2.94 12.57
C LEU A 435 17.19 2.03 13.67
N ALA A 436 16.78 2.59 14.81
CA ALA A 436 16.16 1.83 15.89
C ALA A 436 14.86 1.16 15.42
N ASN A 437 13.99 1.89 14.73
CA ASN A 437 12.75 1.36 14.18
C ASN A 437 13.00 0.26 13.14
N ALA A 438 14.04 0.41 12.30
CA ALA A 438 14.43 -0.59 11.32
C ALA A 438 14.84 -1.92 11.98
N VAL A 439 15.57 -1.87 13.10
CA VAL A 439 15.94 -3.06 13.88
C VAL A 439 14.71 -3.68 14.55
N CYS A 440 13.87 -2.85 15.19
CA CYS A 440 12.62 -3.32 15.79
C CYS A 440 11.71 -4.00 14.76
N LEU A 441 11.63 -3.45 13.54
CA LEU A 441 10.85 -4.03 12.45
C LEU A 441 11.32 -5.45 12.10
N ILE A 442 12.63 -5.66 12.00
CA ILE A 442 13.21 -6.99 11.72
C ILE A 442 12.84 -7.98 12.82
N ILE A 443 12.98 -7.57 14.09
CA ILE A 443 12.65 -8.40 15.26
C ILE A 443 11.17 -8.76 15.23
N THR A 444 10.28 -7.79 15.05
CA THR A 444 8.83 -8.02 14.99
C THR A 444 8.43 -8.88 13.79
N ALA A 445 9.03 -8.68 12.62
CA ALA A 445 8.77 -9.49 11.42
C ALA A 445 9.14 -10.96 11.65
N GLN A 446 10.30 -11.23 12.25
CA GLN A 446 10.74 -12.59 12.53
C GLN A 446 9.94 -13.24 13.66
N PHE A 447 9.61 -12.48 14.71
CA PHE A 447 8.71 -12.94 15.75
C PHE A 447 7.35 -13.36 15.18
N LEU A 448 6.74 -12.51 14.35
CA LEU A 448 5.45 -12.79 13.71
C LEU A 448 5.53 -14.02 12.79
N ASN A 449 6.62 -14.17 12.02
CA ASN A 449 6.86 -15.34 11.19
C ASN A 449 6.88 -16.65 12.00
N VAL A 450 7.57 -16.66 13.14
CA VAL A 450 7.64 -17.83 14.04
C VAL A 450 6.28 -18.07 14.70
N ALA A 451 5.61 -17.03 15.20
CA ALA A 451 4.33 -17.12 15.86
C ALA A 451 3.23 -17.65 14.92
N LEU A 452 3.18 -17.18 13.67
CA LEU A 452 2.24 -17.67 12.66
C LEU A 452 2.52 -19.12 12.28
N LYS A 453 3.79 -19.52 12.11
CA LYS A 453 4.14 -20.93 11.85
C LYS A 453 3.70 -21.84 13.01
N ARG A 454 3.81 -21.38 14.26
CA ARG A 454 3.33 -22.12 15.44
C ARG A 454 1.80 -22.18 15.45
N SER A 455 1.10 -21.07 15.25
CA SER A 455 -0.37 -21.01 15.16
C SER A 455 -0.91 -21.96 14.09
N ASN A 456 -0.32 -21.95 12.89
CA ASN A 456 -0.76 -22.81 11.79
C ASN A 456 -0.52 -24.30 12.08
N LYS A 457 0.57 -24.64 12.79
CA LYS A 457 0.81 -26.03 13.23
C LYS A 457 -0.19 -26.49 14.28
N LEU A 458 -0.55 -25.61 15.23
CA LEU A 458 -1.55 -25.91 16.26
C LEU A 458 -2.96 -26.02 15.67
N GLU A 459 -3.32 -25.11 14.75
CA GLU A 459 -4.59 -25.19 14.00
C GLU A 459 -4.66 -26.51 13.20
N ALA A 460 -3.59 -26.89 12.49
CA ALA A 460 -3.53 -28.15 11.75
C ALA A 460 -3.58 -29.41 12.65
N ALA A 461 -2.99 -29.34 13.85
CA ALA A 461 -3.04 -30.44 14.82
C ALA A 461 -4.46 -30.61 15.40
N GLY A 462 -5.13 -29.50 15.75
CA GLY A 462 -6.52 -29.53 16.23
C GLY A 462 -7.51 -29.99 15.16
N ASP A 463 -7.33 -29.56 13.91
CA ASP A 463 -8.16 -30.05 12.79
C ASP A 463 -7.95 -31.55 12.55
N ALA A 464 -6.72 -32.06 12.73
CA ALA A 464 -6.43 -33.49 12.61
C ALA A 464 -7.08 -34.30 13.75
N GLU A 465 -7.06 -33.79 14.98
CA GLU A 465 -7.75 -34.41 16.13
C GLU A 465 -9.27 -34.40 15.96
N GLN A 466 -9.88 -33.28 15.56
CA GLN A 466 -11.32 -33.21 15.29
C GLN A 466 -11.75 -34.14 14.15
N ASN A 467 -10.96 -34.23 13.07
CA ASN A 467 -11.26 -35.16 11.97
C ASN A 467 -11.11 -36.63 12.40
N ALA A 468 -10.17 -36.94 13.30
CA ALA A 468 -10.01 -38.28 13.87
C ALA A 468 -11.19 -38.66 14.79
N GLU A 469 -11.67 -37.74 15.64
CA GLU A 469 -12.85 -37.95 16.48
C GLU A 469 -14.15 -38.04 15.66
N THR A 470 -14.30 -37.23 14.63
CA THR A 470 -15.48 -37.28 13.75
C THR A 470 -15.47 -38.57 12.90
N GLY A 471 -14.30 -39.01 12.44
CA GLY A 471 -14.12 -40.28 11.73
C GLY A 471 -14.41 -41.50 12.61
N SER A 472 -13.96 -41.51 13.87
CA SER A 472 -14.22 -42.59 14.82
C SER A 472 -15.69 -42.67 15.25
N THR A 473 -16.35 -41.52 15.41
CA THR A 473 -17.79 -41.44 15.73
C THR A 473 -18.66 -41.94 14.57
N THR A 474 -18.24 -41.66 13.32
CA THR A 474 -18.94 -42.14 12.13
C THR A 474 -18.76 -43.64 11.94
N ALA A 475 -17.57 -44.18 12.22
CA ALA A 475 -17.29 -45.63 12.19
C ALA A 475 -18.06 -46.39 13.29
N SER A 476 -18.11 -45.85 14.51
CA SER A 476 -18.86 -46.44 15.64
C SER A 476 -20.38 -46.46 15.38
N ASN A 477 -20.93 -45.44 14.73
CA ASN A 477 -22.34 -45.42 14.33
C ASN A 477 -22.65 -46.37 13.17
N SER A 478 -21.69 -46.63 12.26
CA SER A 478 -21.86 -47.63 11.20
C SER A 478 -21.81 -49.08 11.72
N GLU A 479 -21.00 -49.36 12.75
CA GLU A 479 -20.95 -50.68 13.39
C GLU A 479 -22.23 -50.98 14.19
N LYS A 480 -22.76 -49.99 14.94
CA LYS A 480 -24.04 -50.14 15.65
C LYS A 480 -25.25 -50.31 14.71
N GLY A 481 -25.24 -49.66 13.55
CA GLY A 481 -26.27 -49.84 12.52
C GLY A 481 -26.20 -51.21 11.82
N GLN A 482 -25.05 -51.88 11.82
CA GLN A 482 -24.91 -53.25 11.29
C GLN A 482 -25.28 -54.32 12.33
N GLU A 483 -25.11 -54.05 13.63
CA GLU A 483 -25.58 -54.96 14.69
C GLU A 483 -27.12 -54.98 14.81
N GLU A 484 -27.82 -53.86 14.63
CA GLU A 484 -29.29 -53.83 14.66
C GLU A 484 -29.96 -54.55 13.47
N VAL A 485 -29.27 -54.64 12.32
CA VAL A 485 -29.82 -55.31 11.12
C VAL A 485 -29.65 -56.84 11.19
N ASN A 486 -28.71 -57.36 11.99
CA ASN A 486 -28.39 -58.79 12.06
C ASN A 486 -29.19 -59.61 13.09
N VAL A 487 -30.14 -59.01 13.82
CA VAL A 487 -30.91 -59.72 14.87
C VAL A 487 -32.24 -60.30 14.39
N ASN A 488 -32.69 -60.05 13.14
CA ASN A 488 -34.06 -60.39 12.74
C ASN A 488 -34.20 -61.17 11.42
N VAL A 489 -33.53 -62.32 11.27
CA VAL A 489 -33.85 -63.27 10.19
C VAL A 489 -33.87 -64.71 10.71
N THR A 490 -35.03 -65.14 11.22
CA THR A 490 -35.40 -66.56 11.31
C THR A 490 -35.90 -67.05 9.95
N PRO A 491 -35.54 -68.28 9.50
CA PRO A 491 -35.96 -68.78 8.21
C PRO A 491 -37.28 -69.54 8.34
N GLU A 492 -38.38 -69.01 7.81
CA GLU A 492 -39.58 -69.80 7.57
C GLU A 492 -40.21 -69.52 6.19
N ASN A 493 -40.35 -70.61 5.44
CA ASN A 493 -41.36 -70.89 4.41
C ASN A 493 -41.24 -70.24 3.02
N LEU A 494 -40.46 -70.93 2.18
CA LEU A 494 -40.80 -71.17 0.77
C LEU A 494 -41.87 -72.28 0.69
N LYS A 495 -43.10 -71.95 0.23
CA LYS A 495 -43.90 -72.78 -0.70
C LYS A 495 -45.27 -72.14 -1.05
N SER A 496 -45.48 -72.04 -2.37
CA SER A 496 -46.74 -72.15 -3.14
C SER A 496 -47.92 -71.21 -2.87
N GLY A 497 -48.36 -70.52 -3.92
CA GLY A 497 -49.67 -69.86 -4.03
C GLY A 497 -49.64 -68.68 -4.98
#